data_AF-A0AAC8UC05-F1
#
_entry.id   AF-A0AAC8UC05-F1
#
_cell.length_a   1.000
_cell.length_b   1.000
_cell.length_c   1.000
_cell.angle_alpha   90.00
_cell.angle_beta   90.00
_cell.angle_gamma   90.00
#
_symmetry.space_group_name_H-M   'P 1'
#
loop_
_entity.id
_entity.type
_entity.pdbx_description
1 polymer ?
#
loop_
_entity_poly.entity_id
_entity_poly.type
_entity_poly.pdbx_seq_one_letter_code
_entity_poly.pdbx_strand_id
1 'polypeptide(L)'
;MNIWIMRHGEASFNATSDSQRSLTPLGQQMAERQGRWLAERLQAQQQILDKILVSPLLRTQQTLTYINKGMQAVNFSQNLSELVEIWQGITPSGNPDNVKNYLTFLYETGYKNVLIISYLPLVYDLVLSITCQQSHIHFYPAVIAEIAWQSDFGTLVATQKP
;
A
#
# COMPACT_ATOMS: atom_id res chain seq x y z
N MET A 1 5.87 -3.68 -13.85
CA MET A 1 4.92 -3.90 -12.74
C MET A 1 4.49 -2.55 -12.21
N ASN A 2 3.19 -2.37 -11.92
CA ASN A 2 2.66 -1.23 -11.19
C ASN A 2 2.65 -1.54 -9.71
N ILE A 3 3.12 -0.60 -8.89
CA ILE A 3 3.22 -0.74 -7.45
C ILE A 3 2.48 0.43 -6.80
N TRP A 4 1.50 0.13 -5.95
CA TRP A 4 0.86 1.11 -5.09
C TRP A 4 1.44 0.96 -3.69
N ILE A 5 2.14 1.99 -3.20
CA ILE A 5 2.71 2.02 -1.85
C ILE A 5 1.85 2.94 -1.00
N MET A 6 1.29 2.40 0.07
CA MET A 6 0.38 3.11 0.96
C MET A 6 0.90 3.13 2.40
N ARG A 7 0.88 4.31 3.02
CA ARG A 7 0.95 4.41 4.48
C ARG A 7 -0.42 4.09 5.08
N HIS A 8 -0.48 3.30 6.15
CA HIS A 8 -1.72 3.06 6.90
C HIS A 8 -2.49 4.36 7.22
N GLY A 9 -3.82 4.24 7.41
CA GLY A 9 -4.67 5.35 7.83
C GLY A 9 -4.34 5.86 9.23
N GLU A 10 -4.92 7.00 9.63
CA GLU A 10 -4.67 7.56 10.96
C GLU A 10 -5.02 6.56 12.08
N ALA A 11 -4.11 6.40 13.05
CA ALA A 11 -4.25 5.42 14.12
C ALA A 11 -4.20 6.08 15.51
N SER A 12 -5.09 5.63 16.39
CA SER A 12 -5.22 6.10 17.77
C SER A 12 -3.93 5.87 18.55
N PHE A 13 -3.62 6.75 19.50
CA PHE A 13 -2.57 6.53 20.50
C PHE A 13 -3.06 5.72 21.71
N ASN A 14 -4.36 5.52 21.86
CA ASN A 14 -4.94 4.76 22.96
C ASN A 14 -4.95 3.26 22.64
N ALA A 15 -3.88 2.55 23.03
CA ALA A 15 -3.77 1.10 22.92
C ALA A 15 -2.76 0.57 23.95
N THR A 16 -2.86 -0.72 24.29
CA THR A 16 -1.96 -1.40 25.24
C THR A 16 -0.52 -1.51 24.72
N SER A 17 -0.34 -1.50 23.40
CA SER A 17 0.97 -1.50 22.74
C SER A 17 0.89 -0.83 21.36
N ASP A 18 2.02 -0.44 20.76
CA ASP A 18 2.00 0.17 19.41
C ASP A 18 1.38 -0.76 18.36
N SER A 19 1.67 -2.07 18.44
CA SER A 19 1.16 -3.05 17.47
C SER A 19 -0.37 -3.22 17.51
N GLN A 20 -1.00 -2.88 18.65
CA GLN A 20 -2.44 -2.95 18.87
C GLN A 20 -3.17 -1.63 18.63
N ARG A 21 -2.49 -0.59 18.16
CA ARG A 21 -3.14 0.68 17.79
C ARG A 21 -4.10 0.46 16.63
N SER A 22 -5.37 0.77 16.86
CA SER A 22 -6.42 0.74 15.85
C SER A 22 -6.50 2.06 15.08
N LEU A 23 -7.12 2.01 13.90
CA LEU A 23 -7.48 3.21 13.15
C LEU A 23 -8.49 4.05 13.91
N THR A 24 -8.31 5.38 13.90
CA THR A 24 -9.33 6.34 14.34
C THR A 24 -10.52 6.31 13.37
N PRO A 25 -11.71 6.82 13.76
CA PRO A 25 -12.82 6.97 12.81
C PRO A 25 -12.44 7.76 11.56
N LEU A 26 -11.60 8.79 11.70
CA LEU A 26 -11.06 9.54 10.57
C LEU A 26 -10.15 8.67 9.69
N GLY A 27 -9.23 7.92 10.29
CA GLY A 27 -8.34 7.00 9.56
C GLY A 27 -9.07 5.91 8.78
N GLN A 28 -10.20 5.44 9.31
CA GLN A 28 -11.09 4.50 8.63
C GLN A 28 -11.74 5.13 7.38
N GLN A 29 -12.30 6.35 7.51
CA GLN A 29 -12.87 7.09 6.38
C GLN A 29 -11.82 7.40 5.30
N MET A 30 -10.61 7.81 5.71
CA MET A 30 -9.49 8.06 4.80
C MET A 30 -9.15 6.81 3.98
N ALA A 31 -8.99 5.65 4.64
CA ALA A 31 -8.72 4.39 3.95
C ALA A 31 -9.85 3.97 3.00
N GLU A 32 -11.11 4.23 3.36
CA GLU A 32 -12.26 3.94 2.51
C GLU A 32 -12.32 4.86 1.26
N ARG A 33 -11.99 6.16 1.40
CA ARG A 33 -11.87 7.06 0.25
C ARG A 33 -10.74 6.62 -0.69
N GLN A 34 -9.61 6.21 -0.14
CA GLN A 34 -8.51 5.66 -0.92
C GLN A 34 -8.87 4.35 -1.63
N GLY A 35 -9.70 3.50 -1.00
CA GLY A 35 -10.24 2.31 -1.64
C GLY A 35 -11.09 2.63 -2.87
N ARG A 36 -11.98 3.63 -2.79
CA ARG A 36 -12.77 4.11 -3.95
C ARG A 36 -11.86 4.59 -5.07
N TRP A 37 -10.92 5.48 -4.74
CA TRP A 37 -9.98 6.02 -5.71
C TRP A 37 -9.15 4.92 -6.38
N LEU A 38 -8.64 3.94 -5.60
CA LEU A 38 -7.83 2.85 -6.14
C LEU A 38 -8.65 1.99 -7.12
N ALA A 39 -9.89 1.67 -6.78
CA ALA A 39 -10.79 0.93 -7.67
C ALA A 39 -11.04 1.69 -8.99
N GLU A 40 -11.38 2.97 -8.92
CA GLU A 40 -11.60 3.82 -10.11
C GLU A 40 -10.32 3.93 -10.95
N ARG A 41 -9.16 4.07 -10.29
CA ARG A 41 -7.85 4.13 -10.94
C ARG A 41 -7.54 2.85 -11.70
N LEU A 42 -7.73 1.69 -11.07
CA LEU A 42 -7.55 0.37 -11.69
C LEU A 42 -8.51 0.15 -12.85
N GLN A 43 -9.79 0.53 -12.72
CA GLN A 43 -10.78 0.44 -13.79
C GLN A 43 -10.40 1.30 -15.00
N ALA A 44 -10.00 2.56 -14.77
CA ALA A 44 -9.58 3.46 -15.83
C ALA A 44 -8.35 2.95 -16.60
N GLN A 45 -7.48 2.20 -15.92
CA GLN A 45 -6.30 1.58 -16.50
C GLN A 45 -6.55 0.15 -17.03
N GLN A 46 -7.78 -0.37 -16.90
CA GLN A 46 -8.14 -1.76 -17.24
C GLN A 46 -7.26 -2.80 -16.53
N GLN A 47 -6.98 -2.56 -15.25
CA GLN A 47 -6.12 -3.36 -14.39
C GLN A 47 -6.90 -3.98 -13.22
N ILE A 48 -6.32 -5.01 -12.63
CA ILE A 48 -6.74 -5.63 -11.36
C ILE A 48 -5.51 -5.75 -10.46
N LEU A 49 -5.69 -5.94 -9.15
CA LEU A 49 -4.57 -6.30 -8.28
C LEU A 49 -4.25 -7.78 -8.44
N ASP A 50 -2.99 -8.16 -8.31
CA ASP A 50 -2.60 -9.57 -8.33
C ASP A 50 -1.82 -9.97 -7.07
N LYS A 51 -1.37 -8.99 -6.28
CA LYS A 51 -0.79 -9.21 -4.95
C LYS A 51 -1.06 -8.03 -4.03
N ILE A 52 -1.30 -8.33 -2.75
CA ILE A 52 -1.40 -7.35 -1.68
C ILE A 52 -0.42 -7.75 -0.58
N LEU A 53 0.60 -6.95 -0.35
CA LEU A 53 1.51 -7.09 0.79
C LEU A 53 1.03 -6.16 1.90
N VAL A 54 0.71 -6.73 3.06
CA VAL A 54 0.24 -5.95 4.22
C VAL A 54 1.03 -6.31 5.46
N SER A 55 1.44 -5.30 6.21
CA SER A 55 2.14 -5.54 7.47
C SER A 55 1.20 -6.15 8.52
N PRO A 56 1.71 -6.97 9.46
CA PRO A 56 0.91 -7.62 10.50
C PRO A 56 0.30 -6.71 11.57
N LEU A 57 0.71 -5.45 11.75
CA LEU A 57 0.15 -4.64 12.85
C LEU A 57 -1.30 -4.22 12.55
N LEU A 58 -2.07 -4.00 13.61
CA LEU A 58 -3.52 -3.85 13.51
C LEU A 58 -3.96 -2.73 12.55
N ARG A 59 -3.29 -1.57 12.58
CA ARG A 59 -3.65 -0.41 11.75
C ARG A 59 -3.49 -0.65 10.24
N THR A 60 -2.52 -1.45 9.77
CA THR A 60 -2.42 -1.79 8.33
C THR A 60 -3.48 -2.81 7.93
N GLN A 61 -3.76 -3.79 8.80
CA GLN A 61 -4.83 -4.77 8.59
C GLN A 61 -6.21 -4.09 8.49
N GLN A 62 -6.47 -3.13 9.38
CA GLN A 62 -7.68 -2.33 9.32
C GLN A 62 -7.69 -1.39 8.11
N THR A 63 -6.55 -0.82 7.71
CA THR A 63 -6.46 -0.01 6.47
C THR A 63 -6.89 -0.82 5.25
N LEU A 64 -6.39 -2.05 5.11
CA LEU A 64 -6.80 -2.96 4.04
C LEU A 64 -8.30 -3.26 4.08
N THR A 65 -8.85 -3.50 5.28
CA THR A 65 -10.29 -3.74 5.48
C THR A 65 -11.13 -2.58 4.93
N TYR A 66 -10.75 -1.34 5.22
CA TYR A 66 -11.48 -0.16 4.76
C TYR A 66 -11.21 0.16 3.28
N ILE A 67 -10.02 -0.15 2.75
CA ILE A 67 -9.80 -0.13 1.29
C ILE A 67 -10.79 -1.05 0.59
N ASN A 68 -10.93 -2.29 1.08
CA ASN A 68 -11.86 -3.25 0.47
C ASN A 68 -13.31 -2.72 0.49
N LYS A 69 -13.74 -2.12 1.60
CA LYS A 69 -15.05 -1.45 1.69
C LYS A 69 -15.21 -0.33 0.65
N GLY A 70 -14.18 0.50 0.48
CA GLY A 70 -14.16 1.58 -0.50
C GLY A 70 -14.28 1.06 -1.93
N MET A 71 -13.52 0.01 -2.27
CA MET A 71 -13.57 -0.63 -3.59
C MET A 71 -14.96 -1.22 -3.87
N GLN A 72 -15.56 -1.90 -2.88
CA GLN A 72 -16.92 -2.44 -2.99
C GLN A 72 -17.99 -1.33 -3.19
N ALA A 73 -17.81 -0.16 -2.57
CA ALA A 73 -18.74 0.96 -2.70
C ALA A 73 -18.84 1.54 -4.11
N VAL A 74 -17.86 1.28 -4.99
CA VAL A 74 -17.86 1.66 -6.41
C VAL A 74 -17.99 0.45 -7.34
N ASN A 75 -18.56 -0.65 -6.83
CA ASN A 75 -18.84 -1.89 -7.55
C ASN A 75 -17.60 -2.53 -8.19
N PHE A 76 -16.43 -2.37 -7.56
CA PHE A 76 -15.22 -3.08 -7.97
C PHE A 76 -15.22 -4.51 -7.42
N SER A 77 -15.59 -5.46 -8.27
CA SER A 77 -15.72 -6.87 -7.91
C SER A 77 -14.40 -7.61 -8.05
N GLN A 78 -13.58 -7.57 -6.99
CA GLN A 78 -12.40 -8.43 -6.86
C GLN A 78 -12.34 -9.02 -5.45
N ASN A 79 -12.13 -10.34 -5.34
CA ASN A 79 -11.90 -10.96 -4.06
C ASN A 79 -10.45 -10.72 -3.61
N LEU A 80 -10.25 -9.78 -2.68
CA LEU A 80 -8.91 -9.44 -2.22
C LEU A 80 -8.29 -10.53 -1.33
N SER A 81 -9.07 -11.40 -0.67
CA SER A 81 -8.54 -12.32 0.36
C SER A 81 -7.49 -13.30 -0.18
N GLU A 82 -7.62 -13.71 -1.44
CA GLU A 82 -6.71 -14.64 -2.10
C GLU A 82 -5.39 -13.97 -2.55
N LEU A 83 -5.36 -12.64 -2.59
CA LEU A 83 -4.21 -11.84 -3.02
C LEU A 83 -3.33 -11.41 -1.85
N VAL A 84 -3.84 -11.53 -0.62
CA VAL A 84 -3.23 -10.97 0.59
C VAL A 84 -2.12 -11.86 1.11
N GLU A 85 -0.96 -11.26 1.30
CA GLU A 85 0.17 -11.81 2.03
C GLU A 85 0.49 -10.90 3.21
N ILE A 86 0.38 -11.45 4.43
CA ILE A 86 0.80 -10.76 5.64
C ILE A 86 2.30 -10.97 5.81
N TRP A 87 3.08 -9.88 5.74
CA TRP A 87 4.54 -9.99 5.71
C TRP A 87 5.23 -9.15 6.79
N GLN A 88 6.09 -9.80 7.59
CA GLN A 88 6.89 -9.14 8.64
C GLN A 88 7.96 -8.18 8.07
N GLY A 89 8.39 -8.39 6.82
CA GLY A 89 9.40 -7.57 6.17
C GLY A 89 8.98 -6.12 5.90
N ILE A 90 7.69 -5.80 6.01
CA ILE A 90 7.13 -4.46 5.81
C ILE A 90 6.60 -3.80 7.10
N THR A 91 7.19 -4.15 8.24
CA THR A 91 7.00 -3.44 9.53
C THR A 91 7.78 -2.12 9.57
N PRO A 92 7.63 -1.26 10.59
CA PRO A 92 8.42 -0.02 10.70
C PRO A 92 9.94 -0.21 10.68
N SER A 93 10.43 -1.38 11.11
CA SER A 93 11.84 -1.77 11.09
C SER A 93 12.24 -2.55 9.82
N GLY A 94 11.36 -2.64 8.82
CA GLY A 94 11.65 -3.32 7.56
C GLY A 94 12.79 -2.65 6.80
N ASN A 95 13.51 -3.43 6.00
CA ASN A 95 14.59 -2.93 5.16
C ASN A 95 14.06 -2.73 3.72
N PRO A 96 14.14 -1.52 3.13
CA PRO A 96 13.66 -1.26 1.78
C PRO A 96 14.34 -2.12 0.70
N ASP A 97 15.59 -2.52 0.88
CA ASP A 97 16.29 -3.40 -0.06
C ASP A 97 15.74 -4.82 -0.03
N ASN A 98 15.36 -5.34 1.15
CA ASN A 98 14.69 -6.63 1.25
C ASN A 98 13.31 -6.59 0.57
N VAL A 99 12.58 -5.48 0.73
CA VAL A 99 11.30 -5.27 0.04
C VAL A 99 11.49 -5.18 -1.47
N LYS A 100 12.50 -4.45 -1.94
CA LYS A 100 12.84 -4.36 -3.36
C LYS A 100 13.21 -5.72 -3.96
N ASN A 101 14.05 -6.51 -3.27
CA ASN A 101 14.41 -7.86 -3.70
C ASN A 101 13.17 -8.77 -3.82
N TYR A 102 12.23 -8.67 -2.87
CA TYR A 102 10.99 -9.43 -2.96
C TYR A 102 10.10 -8.96 -4.10
N LEU A 103 10.03 -7.64 -4.34
CA LEU A 103 9.36 -7.10 -5.51
C LEU A 103 10.00 -7.58 -6.82
N THR A 104 11.33 -7.69 -6.89
CA THR A 104 12.03 -8.23 -8.07
C THR A 104 11.61 -9.68 -8.32
N PHE A 105 11.57 -10.51 -7.27
CA PHE A 105 11.05 -11.87 -7.37
C PHE A 105 9.59 -11.92 -7.86
N LEU A 106 8.71 -11.05 -7.35
CA LEU A 106 7.32 -10.94 -7.82
C LEU A 106 7.26 -10.51 -9.29
N TYR A 107 8.09 -9.54 -9.71
CA TYR A 107 8.20 -9.11 -11.10
C TYR A 107 8.63 -10.26 -12.03
N GLU A 108 9.68 -10.99 -11.66
CA GLU A 108 10.21 -12.12 -12.44
C GLU A 108 9.24 -13.30 -12.51
N THR A 109 8.42 -13.50 -11.49
CA THR A 109 7.36 -14.52 -11.48
C THR A 109 6.08 -14.08 -12.19
N GLY A 110 6.03 -12.85 -12.71
CA GLY A 110 4.97 -12.38 -13.60
C GLY A 110 3.85 -11.57 -12.93
N TYR A 111 4.01 -11.17 -11.66
CA TYR A 111 3.08 -10.24 -11.02
C TYR A 111 3.18 -8.86 -11.67
N LYS A 112 2.02 -8.25 -11.94
CA LYS A 112 1.87 -7.01 -12.70
C LYS A 112 1.42 -5.85 -11.83
N ASN A 113 0.58 -6.07 -10.82
CA ASN A 113 -0.07 -5.02 -10.03
C ASN A 113 -0.05 -5.37 -8.54
N VAL A 114 0.77 -4.66 -7.77
CA VAL A 114 1.03 -4.95 -6.35
C VAL A 114 0.64 -3.77 -5.47
N LEU A 115 -0.18 -4.01 -4.44
CA LEU A 115 -0.46 -3.05 -3.38
C LEU A 115 0.39 -3.38 -2.15
N ILE A 116 1.04 -2.38 -1.56
CA ILE A 116 1.80 -2.49 -0.32
C ILE A 116 1.19 -1.55 0.72
N ILE A 117 0.80 -2.06 1.88
CA ILE A 117 0.27 -1.25 2.99
C ILE A 117 1.20 -1.38 4.20
N SER A 118 1.89 -0.29 4.53
CA SER A 118 2.96 -0.24 5.53
C SER A 118 3.00 1.11 6.30
N TYR A 119 4.16 1.53 6.78
CA TYR A 119 4.38 2.65 7.70
C TYR A 119 5.57 3.50 7.28
N LEU A 120 5.71 4.66 7.93
CA LEU A 120 6.99 5.33 8.01
C LEU A 120 7.94 4.62 8.98
N PRO A 121 9.26 4.68 8.75
CA PRO A 121 9.89 5.34 7.60
C PRO A 121 9.83 4.52 6.30
N LEU A 122 9.57 3.21 6.39
CA LEU A 122 9.71 2.26 5.28
C LEU A 122 9.03 2.67 3.95
N VAL A 123 7.80 3.15 3.96
CA VAL A 123 7.11 3.57 2.71
C VAL A 123 7.84 4.70 1.99
N TYR A 124 8.45 5.61 2.74
CA TYR A 124 9.23 6.71 2.19
C TYR A 124 10.56 6.17 1.61
N ASP A 125 11.29 5.40 2.41
CA ASP A 125 12.58 4.85 2.01
C ASP A 125 12.46 3.89 0.82
N LEU A 126 11.35 3.14 0.74
CA LEU A 126 11.06 2.25 -0.37
C LEU A 126 10.84 3.02 -1.68
N VAL A 127 10.06 4.12 -1.64
CA VAL A 127 9.89 4.98 -2.83
C VAL A 127 11.23 5.53 -3.28
N LEU A 128 12.07 6.00 -2.35
CA LEU A 128 13.40 6.50 -2.68
C LEU A 128 14.28 5.40 -3.30
N SER A 129 14.28 4.20 -2.74
CA SER A 129 15.06 3.07 -3.26
C SER A 129 14.59 2.65 -4.67
N ILE A 130 13.28 2.57 -4.90
CA ILE A 130 12.70 2.16 -6.18
C ILE A 130 12.89 3.23 -7.26
N THR A 131 12.80 4.51 -6.91
CA THR A 131 12.91 5.63 -7.85
C THR A 131 14.35 6.16 -7.99
N CYS A 132 15.34 5.45 -7.45
CA CYS A 132 16.74 5.89 -7.44
C CYS A 132 16.90 7.34 -6.94
N GLN A 133 16.20 7.68 -5.85
CA GLN A 133 16.19 9.00 -5.22
C GLN A 133 15.57 10.13 -6.06
N GLN A 134 14.86 9.83 -7.15
CA GLN A 134 14.26 10.87 -8.01
C GLN A 134 12.90 11.37 -7.52
N SER A 135 12.25 10.69 -6.58
CA SER A 135 10.91 11.07 -6.09
C SER A 135 10.82 11.07 -4.57
N HIS A 136 10.50 12.23 -3.99
CA HIS A 136 10.28 12.40 -2.55
C HIS A 136 8.79 12.62 -2.29
N ILE A 137 8.18 11.71 -1.52
CA ILE A 137 6.73 11.77 -1.24
C ILE A 137 6.52 11.98 0.25
N HIS A 138 5.69 12.96 0.60
CA HIS A 138 5.25 13.15 1.98
C HIS A 138 4.10 12.19 2.31
N PHE A 139 4.42 11.09 2.97
CA PHE A 139 3.44 10.11 3.41
C PHE A 139 2.73 10.53 4.70
N TYR A 140 1.74 11.42 4.57
CA TYR A 140 0.68 11.55 5.58
C TYR A 140 -0.11 10.23 5.70
N PRO A 141 -0.85 9.99 6.79
CA PRO A 141 -1.67 8.78 6.89
C PRO A 141 -2.57 8.62 5.66
N ALA A 142 -2.72 7.38 5.19
CA ALA A 142 -3.48 6.99 3.99
C ALA A 142 -2.98 7.53 2.62
N VAL A 143 -1.85 8.22 2.52
CA VAL A 143 -1.28 8.58 1.20
C VAL A 143 -0.90 7.32 0.41
N ILE A 144 -1.26 7.29 -0.87
CA ILE A 144 -0.86 6.26 -1.85
C ILE A 144 0.08 6.88 -2.89
N ALA A 145 1.16 6.18 -3.21
CA ALA A 145 2.04 6.45 -4.34
C ALA A 145 1.91 5.32 -5.37
N GLU A 146 1.60 5.66 -6.62
CA GLU A 146 1.61 4.73 -7.75
C GLU A 146 2.95 4.85 -8.49
N ILE A 147 3.65 3.73 -8.65
CA ILE A 147 4.95 3.66 -9.33
C ILE A 147 4.86 2.65 -10.47
N ALA A 148 5.26 3.08 -11.67
CA ALA A 148 5.53 2.19 -12.78
C ALA A 148 6.99 1.71 -12.66
N TRP A 149 7.20 0.42 -12.43
CA TRP A 149 8.51 -0.15 -12.14
C TRP A 149 8.95 -1.18 -13.19
N GLN A 150 10.19 -1.03 -13.65
CA GLN A 150 10.86 -1.88 -14.64
C GLN A 150 12.07 -2.58 -14.02
N SER A 151 11.84 -3.40 -12.97
CA SER A 151 12.78 -4.19 -12.13
C SER A 151 13.95 -3.44 -11.47
N ASP A 152 14.54 -2.45 -12.14
CA ASP A 152 15.76 -1.77 -11.74
C ASP A 152 15.48 -0.30 -11.44
N PHE A 153 14.46 0.28 -12.09
CA PHE A 153 14.09 1.68 -11.97
C PHE A 153 12.57 1.87 -12.00
N GLY A 154 12.08 2.76 -11.14
CA GLY A 154 10.67 3.11 -11.05
C GLY A 154 10.41 4.59 -11.27
N THR A 155 9.32 4.89 -11.96
CA THR A 155 8.83 6.25 -12.18
C THR A 155 7.56 6.46 -11.36
N LEU A 156 7.52 7.53 -10.56
CA LEU A 156 6.30 7.96 -9.89
C LEU A 156 5.26 8.39 -10.93
N VAL A 157 4.11 7.74 -10.94
CA VAL A 157 3.01 8.00 -11.88
C VAL A 157 1.98 8.95 -11.26
N ALA A 158 1.62 8.70 -10.00
CA ALA A 158 0.63 9.49 -9.29
C ALA A 158 0.83 9.42 -7.78
N THR A 159 0.36 10.46 -7.09
CA THR A 159 0.20 10.45 -5.63
C THR A 159 -1.22 10.84 -5.29
N GLN A 160 -1.88 10.01 -4.48
CA GLN A 160 -3.22 10.31 -4.00
C GLN A 160 -3.17 10.60 -2.50
N LYS A 161 -3.72 11.77 -2.13
CA LYS A 161 -3.99 12.14 -0.75
C LYS A 161 -5.43 11.76 -0.38
N PRO A 162 -5.68 11.34 0.86
CA PRO A 162 -6.97 10.83 1.30
C PRO A 162 -8.08 11.88 1.34
#